data_AF-A0A7W5ANG9-F1
#
_entry.id   AF-A0A7W5ANG9-F1
#
_cell.length_a   1.000
_cell.length_b   1.000
_cell.length_c   1.000
_cell.angle_alpha   90.00
_cell.angle_beta   90.00
_cell.angle_gamma   90.00
#
_symmetry.space_group_name_H-M   'P 1'
#
loop_
_entity.id
_entity.type
_entity.pdbx_description
1 polymer ?
#
loop_
_entity_poly.entity_id
_entity_poly.type
_entity_poly.pdbx_seq_one_letter_code
_entity_poly.pdbx_strand_id
1 'polypeptide(L)' 'MADLPADLLIVRHADDTTTTYEDVRYCLWRDGVTVYQHGEEIHHGDVVEVRAERAAVPA' A
#
# COMPACT_ATOMS: atom_id res chain seq x y z
N MET A 1 -6.44 -10.06 -9.92
CA MET A 1 -5.63 -9.18 -9.05
C MET A 1 -5.68 -9.76 -7.65
N ALA A 2 -4.55 -9.80 -6.95
CA ALA A 2 -4.43 -10.43 -5.63
C ALA A 2 -4.14 -9.36 -4.58
N ASP A 3 -4.78 -9.47 -3.42
CA ASP A 3 -4.51 -8.65 -2.25
C ASP A 3 -3.26 -9.15 -1.52
N LEU A 4 -2.34 -8.22 -1.26
CA LEU A 4 -1.07 -8.47 -0.59
C LEU A 4 -1.11 -7.86 0.82
N PRO A 5 -0.76 -8.61 1.87
CA PRO A 5 -0.64 -8.06 3.22
C PRO A 5 0.65 -7.24 3.40
N ALA A 6 0.57 -6.15 4.15
CA ALA A 6 1.70 -5.32 4.56
C ALA A 6 1.50 -4.82 6.00
N ASP A 7 2.51 -5.00 6.85
CA ASP A 7 2.51 -4.42 8.19
C ASP A 7 2.78 -2.91 8.11
N LEU A 8 3.60 -2.49 7.14
CA LEU A 8 3.78 -1.10 6.74
C LEU A 8 3.75 -0.99 5.22
N LEU A 9 2.88 -0.13 4.69
CA LEU A 9 2.82 0.21 3.28
C LEU A 9 3.10 1.71 3.11
N ILE A 10 4.08 2.02 2.27
CA ILE A 10 4.47 3.39 1.91
C ILE A 10 4.14 3.59 0.44
N VAL A 11 3.33 4.61 0.15
CA VAL A 11 2.94 5.02 -1.19
C VAL A 11 3.53 6.38 -1.46
N ARG A 12 4.40 6.49 -2.47
CA ARG A 12 4.92 7.78 -2.95
C ARG A 12 4.13 8.24 -4.16
N HIS A 13 3.70 9.49 -4.12
CA HIS A 13 2.86 10.12 -5.13
C HIS A 13 3.69 10.95 -6.11
N ALA A 14 3.09 11.28 -7.25
CA ALA A 14 3.72 12.08 -8.30
C ALA A 14 3.99 13.54 -7.89
N ASP A 15 3.32 14.04 -6.86
CA ASP A 15 3.54 15.36 -6.26
C ASP A 15 4.61 15.36 -5.15
N ASP A 16 5.41 14.29 -5.07
CA ASP A 16 6.41 14.01 -4.03
C ASP A 16 5.84 13.83 -2.61
N THR A 17 4.51 13.81 -2.44
CA THR A 17 3.92 13.44 -1.15
C THR A 17 4.05 11.95 -0.90
N THR A 18 4.00 11.56 0.38
CA THR A 18 4.09 10.17 0.81
C THR A 18 2.97 9.87 1.78
N THR A 19 2.22 8.80 1.51
CA THR A 19 1.18 8.29 2.39
C THR A 19 1.61 6.95 2.96
N THR A 20 1.42 6.78 4.27
CA THR A 20 1.84 5.57 4.99
C THR A 20 0.63 4.90 5.62
N TYR A 21 0.59 3.58 5.54
CA TYR A 21 -0.44 2.74 6.13
C TYR A 21 0.17 1.63 6.98
N GLU A 22 -0.44 1.34 8.11
CA GLU A 22 -0.05 0.25 9.01
C GLU A 22 -1.13 -0.84 9.01
N ASP A 23 -0.71 -2.10 9.07
CA ASP A 23 -1.55 -3.31 9.10
C ASP A 23 -2.67 -3.29 8.04
N VAL A 24 -2.27 -3.31 6.77
CA VAL A 24 -3.18 -3.22 5.63
C VAL A 24 -3.05 -4.38 4.67
N ARG A 25 -4.08 -4.56 3.84
CA ARG A 25 -3.93 -5.28 2.57
C ARG A 25 -3.92 -4.27 1.44
N TYR A 26 -3.23 -4.56 0.35
CA TYR A 26 -3.19 -3.68 -0.81
C TYR A 26 -3.21 -4.48 -2.12
N CYS A 27 -3.69 -3.85 -3.18
CA CYS A 27 -3.70 -4.40 -4.52
C CYS A 27 -3.07 -3.42 -5.48
N LEU A 28 -2.00 -3.83 -6.15
CA LEU A 28 -1.37 -3.05 -7.20
C LEU A 28 -2.14 -3.19 -8.52
N TRP A 29 -2.25 -2.09 -9.24
CA TRP A 29 -2.78 -2.05 -10.60
C TRP A 29 -1.98 -1.07 -11.44
N ARG A 30 -2.31 -0.98 -12.73
CA ARG A 30 -1.56 -0.13 -13.65
C ARG A 30 -1.67 1.34 -13.23
N ASP A 31 -0.54 1.95 -12.87
CA ASP A 31 -0.42 3.35 -12.45
C ASP A 31 -1.03 3.66 -11.06
N GLY A 32 -1.29 2.65 -10.22
CA GLY A 32 -1.90 2.90 -8.92
C GLY A 32 -1.89 1.75 -7.92
N VAL A 33 -2.43 2.03 -6.74
CA VAL A 33 -2.64 1.05 -5.67
C VAL A 33 -3.99 1.29 -4.98
N THR A 34 -4.68 0.20 -4.66
CA THR A 34 -5.82 0.20 -3.75
C THR A 34 -5.38 -0.34 -2.40
N VAL A 35 -5.71 0.36 -1.32
CA VAL A 35 -5.38 0.00 0.06
C VAL A 35 -6.67 -0.34 0.80
N TYR A 36 -6.66 -1.46 1.52
CA TYR A 36 -7.76 -1.93 2.36
C TYR A 36 -7.34 -1.81 3.83
N GLN A 37 -7.88 -0.80 4.52
CA GLN A 37 -7.57 -0.52 5.92
C GLN A 37 -8.87 -0.47 6.74
N HIS A 38 -8.97 -1.28 7.80
CA HIS A 38 -10.15 -1.33 8.67
C HIS A 38 -11.50 -1.54 7.94
N GLY A 39 -11.50 -2.18 6.76
CA GLY A 39 -12.69 -2.39 5.94
C GLY A 39 -13.03 -1.22 5.00
N GLU A 40 -12.24 -0.14 5.02
CA GLU A 40 -12.30 0.93 4.03
C GLU A 40 -11.41 0.61 2.83
N GLU A 41 -11.86 1.04 1.64
CA GLU A 41 -11.11 0.95 0.39
C GLU A 41 -10.63 2.35 -0.01
N ILE A 42 -9.31 2.52 -0.08
CA ILE A 42 -8.65 3.80 -0.37
C ILE A 42 -7.88 3.66 -1.67
N HIS A 43 -8.10 4.57 -2.61
CA HIS A 43 -7.49 4.50 -3.94
C HIS A 43 -6.45 5.59 -4.16
N HIS A 44 -5.28 5.19 -4.66
CA HIS A 44 -4.23 6.09 -5.13
C HIS A 44 -3.97 5.83 -6.62
N GLY A 45 -4.20 6.83 -7.46
CA GLY A 45 -4.04 6.74 -8.92
C GLY A 45 -2.87 7.56 -9.47
N ASP A 46 -2.09 8.18 -8.60
CA ASP A 46 -0.98 9.07 -8.90
C ASP A 46 0.33 8.52 -8.29
N VAL A 47 0.51 7.19 -8.35
CA VAL A 47 1.55 6.47 -7.63
C VAL A 47 2.81 6.35 -8.48
N VAL A 48 3.95 6.79 -7.95
CA VAL A 48 5.27 6.60 -8.57
C VAL A 48 6.05 5.44 -7.95
N GLU A 49 5.78 5.11 -6.69
CA GLU A 49 6.45 4.02 -5.99
C GLU A 49 5.58 3.47 -4.86
N VAL A 50 5.63 2.15 -4.67
CA VAL A 50 5.04 1.47 -3.51
C VAL A 50 6.11 0.61 -2.85
N ARG A 51 6.30 0.80 -1.55
CA ARG A 51 7.16 -0.03 -0.72
C ARG A 51 6.31 -0.69 0.37
N ALA A 52 6.38 -2.01 0.47
CA ALA A 52 5.70 -2.78 1.49
C ALA A 52 6.73 -3.49 2.37
N GLU A 53 6.55 -3.39 3.68
CA GLU A 53 7.31 -4.13 4.66
C GLU A 53 6.38 -5.09 5.41
N ARG A 54 6.88 -6.31 5.66
CA ARG A 54 6.25 -7.25 6.56
C ARG A 54 7.14 -7.42 7.78
N ALA A 55 6.56 -7.43 8.96
CA ALA A 55 7.20 -7.84 10.18
C ALA A 55 7.81 -9.22 9.93
N ALA A 56 9.12 -9.34 10.14
CA ALA A 56 9.78 -10.63 10.07
C ALA A 56 9.07 -11.54 11.07
N VAL A 57 8.40 -12.58 10.59
CA VAL A 57 7.82 -13.59 11.48
C VAL A 57 9.00 -14.23 12.20
N PRO A 58 9.13 -14.12 13.53
CA PRO A 58 10.14 -14.89 14.24
C PRO A 58 9.86 -16.38 14.01
N ALA A 59 10.88 -17.09 13.52
CA ALA A 59 10.83 -18.52 13.20
C ALA A 59 10.68 -19.40 14.46
#